data_AF-A0A1D1XRM2-F1
#
_entry.id   AF-A0A1D1XRM2-F1
#
_cell.length_a   1.000
_cell.length_b   1.000
_cell.length_c   1.000
_cell.angle_alpha   90.00
_cell.angle_beta   90.00
_cell.angle_gamma   90.00
#
_symmetry.space_group_name_H-M   'P 1'
#
loop_
_entity.id
_entity.type
_entity.pdbx_description
1 polymer ?
#
loop_
_entity_poly.entity_id
_entity_poly.type
_entity_poly.pdbx_seq_one_letter_code
_entity_poly.pdbx_strand_id
1 'polypeptide(L)'
;RTSKRDQDTPSQTQPQNHSPAPLHKPSTHIPTATTTATMASSPVAATAQQPPYEVEECRGVLRVLSDGSIVRSANPSFAVPVHDDGSVLWKDVDFDPPHALALRLYKPAFADAKLPVFYYFHGGGFC
;
A
#
# COMPACT_ATOMS: atom_id res chain seq x y z
N ARG A 1 -23.70 23.80 -45.84
CA ARG A 1 -24.73 23.92 -44.77
C ARG A 1 -23.98 24.24 -43.49
N THR A 2 -23.96 25.50 -43.10
CA THR A 2 -23.20 26.04 -41.98
C THR A 2 -23.87 25.71 -40.65
N SER A 3 -23.11 25.25 -39.66
CA SER A 3 -23.39 25.53 -38.25
C SER A 3 -22.14 25.24 -37.42
N LYS A 4 -21.58 26.30 -36.85
CA LYS A 4 -20.55 26.28 -35.80
C LYS A 4 -21.16 25.69 -34.53
N ARG A 5 -20.42 24.85 -33.81
CA ARG A 5 -20.73 24.50 -32.42
C ARG A 5 -19.49 24.79 -31.58
N ASP A 6 -19.72 25.64 -30.60
CA ASP A 6 -18.75 26.22 -29.68
C ASP A 6 -18.05 25.15 -28.83
N GLN A 7 -16.77 25.43 -28.53
CA GLN A 7 -15.98 24.69 -27.56
C GLN A 7 -16.22 25.29 -26.17
N ASP A 8 -16.84 24.52 -25.28
CA ASP A 8 -16.90 24.83 -23.86
C ASP A 8 -15.59 24.36 -23.19
N THR A 9 -14.88 25.34 -22.61
CA THR A 9 -13.66 25.14 -21.81
C THR A 9 -14.06 25.07 -20.33
N PRO A 10 -13.75 24.00 -19.58
CA PRO A 10 -14.04 23.97 -18.15
C PRO A 10 -12.96 24.72 -17.36
N SER A 11 -13.39 25.77 -16.67
CA SER A 11 -12.59 26.59 -15.76
C SER A 11 -12.14 25.80 -14.52
N GLN A 12 -10.83 25.70 -14.37
CA GLN A 12 -10.12 25.09 -13.25
C GLN A 12 -10.28 25.98 -12.00
N THR A 13 -10.93 25.47 -10.94
CA THR A 13 -11.03 26.18 -9.65
C THR A 13 -10.02 25.56 -8.68
N GLN A 14 -9.00 26.34 -8.31
CA GLN A 14 -7.95 25.96 -7.36
C GLN A 14 -8.43 26.21 -5.92
N PRO A 15 -8.23 25.29 -4.96
CA PRO A 15 -8.55 25.57 -3.56
C PRO A 15 -7.49 26.48 -2.94
N GLN A 16 -7.94 27.60 -2.37
CA GLN A 16 -7.11 28.58 -1.68
C GLN A 16 -6.71 28.06 -0.29
N ASN A 17 -5.41 27.97 -0.04
CA ASN A 17 -4.82 27.50 1.20
C ASN A 17 -4.57 28.71 2.12
N HIS A 18 -5.36 28.88 3.18
CA HIS A 18 -5.17 29.96 4.15
C HIS A 18 -4.37 29.47 5.37
N SER A 19 -3.12 29.93 5.50
CA SER A 19 -2.34 29.84 6.74
C SER A 19 -2.80 30.90 7.74
N PRO A 20 -3.03 30.56 9.02
CA PRO A 20 -3.11 31.56 10.07
C PRO A 20 -1.71 31.90 10.65
N ALA A 21 -1.52 33.20 10.87
CA ALA A 21 -0.34 33.88 11.41
C ALA A 21 -0.10 33.59 12.91
N PRO A 22 1.10 33.91 13.47
CA PRO A 22 1.50 33.48 14.81
C PRO A 22 0.97 34.42 15.90
N LEU A 23 0.43 33.85 16.99
CA LEU A 23 -0.06 34.61 18.14
C LEU A 23 0.97 34.64 19.28
N HIS A 24 1.10 35.83 19.87
CA HIS A 24 2.13 36.28 20.82
C HIS A 24 2.05 35.66 22.22
N LYS A 25 3.22 35.59 22.87
CA LYS A 25 3.44 35.27 24.29
C LYS A 25 2.84 36.35 25.22
N PRO A 26 2.50 35.95 26.45
CA PRO A 26 2.88 36.74 27.62
C PRO A 26 3.74 35.95 28.61
N SER A 27 4.76 36.66 29.10
CA SER A 27 5.62 36.31 30.22
C SER A 27 4.87 36.45 31.54
N THR A 28 5.01 35.49 32.45
CA THR A 28 4.85 35.71 33.89
C THR A 28 5.85 34.85 34.65
N HIS A 29 6.66 35.53 35.44
CA HIS A 29 7.73 35.01 36.27
C HIS A 29 7.20 34.88 37.71
N ILE A 30 7.33 33.72 38.35
CA ILE A 30 7.25 33.59 39.82
C ILE A 30 8.36 32.60 40.25
N PRO A 31 9.24 32.97 41.20
CA PRO A 31 10.30 32.10 41.67
C PRO A 31 9.84 31.23 42.85
N THR A 32 10.55 30.13 43.10
CA THR A 32 10.96 29.59 44.42
C THR A 32 10.91 28.06 44.44
N ALA A 33 12.09 27.43 44.46
CA ALA A 33 12.57 26.57 45.55
C ALA A 33 13.74 25.71 45.03
N THR A 34 14.96 26.11 45.37
CA THR A 34 16.17 25.33 45.15
C THR A 34 16.10 24.08 46.04
N THR A 35 15.92 22.91 45.43
CA THR A 35 16.30 21.62 46.03
C THR A 35 17.26 20.94 45.07
N THR A 36 18.54 21.02 45.38
CA THR A 36 19.60 20.34 44.66
C THR A 36 19.53 18.84 44.98
N ALA A 37 18.91 18.07 44.10
CA ALA A 37 19.10 16.62 44.03
C ALA A 37 19.84 16.31 42.73
N THR A 38 21.15 16.12 42.82
CA THR A 38 21.99 15.67 41.72
C THR A 38 21.69 14.20 41.45
N MET A 39 20.65 13.92 40.65
CA MET A 39 20.53 12.64 39.97
C MET A 39 21.40 12.71 38.73
N ALA A 40 22.56 12.05 38.76
CA ALA A 40 23.35 11.81 37.57
C ALA A 40 22.51 10.96 36.60
N SER A 41 21.89 11.61 35.61
CA SER A 41 21.29 10.92 34.49
C SER A 41 22.42 10.29 33.68
N SER A 42 22.56 8.97 33.77
CA SER A 42 23.33 8.20 32.80
C SER A 42 22.84 8.58 31.40
N PRO A 43 23.72 8.84 30.42
CA PRO A 43 23.26 9.07 29.06
C PRO A 43 22.59 7.78 28.61
N VAL A 44 21.29 7.86 28.32
CA VAL A 44 20.61 6.85 27.52
C VAL A 44 21.34 6.89 26.18
N ALA A 45 22.29 5.97 26.00
CA ALA A 45 22.97 5.80 24.74
C ALA A 45 21.88 5.57 23.70
N ALA A 46 21.69 6.55 22.81
CA ALA A 46 20.83 6.38 21.67
C ALA A 46 21.42 5.21 20.87
N THR A 47 20.81 4.03 20.97
CA THR A 47 21.12 2.92 20.09
C THR A 47 20.83 3.40 18.69
N ALA A 48 21.89 3.70 17.92
CA ALA A 48 21.77 3.92 16.49
C ALA A 48 21.10 2.67 15.92
N GLN A 49 19.85 2.81 15.48
CA GLN A 49 19.13 1.72 14.82
C GLN A 49 19.89 1.40 13.54
N GLN A 50 20.50 0.22 13.53
CA GLN A 50 21.16 -0.30 12.34
C GLN A 50 20.13 -0.41 11.22
N PRO A 51 20.49 -0.11 9.95
CA PRO A 51 19.59 -0.30 8.85
C PRO A 51 19.13 -1.77 8.78
N PRO A 52 17.89 -2.05 8.34
CA PRO A 52 17.41 -3.41 8.17
C PRO A 52 18.37 -4.21 7.27
N TYR A 53 18.68 -5.43 7.69
CA TYR A 53 19.55 -6.35 6.96
C TYR A 53 18.80 -7.65 6.70
N GLU A 54 19.23 -8.39 5.67
CA GLU A 54 18.61 -9.65 5.29
C GLU A 54 18.83 -10.72 6.36
N VAL A 55 17.74 -11.33 6.83
CA VAL A 55 17.77 -12.43 7.80
C VAL A 55 17.47 -13.78 7.15
N GLU A 56 16.68 -13.79 6.07
CA GLU A 56 16.33 -14.99 5.33
C GLU A 56 16.17 -14.70 3.83
N GLU A 57 16.75 -15.59 3.03
CA GLU A 57 16.62 -15.62 1.57
C GLU A 57 15.80 -16.86 1.19
N CYS A 58 14.60 -16.63 0.65
CA CYS A 58 13.67 -17.68 0.26
C CYS A 58 13.74 -17.90 -1.26
N ARG A 59 14.66 -18.78 -1.70
CA ARG A 59 14.69 -19.37 -3.05
C ARG A 59 14.78 -18.34 -4.20
N GLY A 60 15.42 -17.21 -3.98
CA GLY A 60 15.57 -16.11 -4.94
C GLY A 60 14.33 -15.26 -5.16
N VAL A 61 13.21 -15.52 -4.45
CA VAL A 61 11.91 -14.88 -4.73
C VAL A 61 11.40 -13.97 -3.61
N LEU A 62 11.86 -14.18 -2.38
CA LEU A 62 11.45 -13.42 -1.21
C LEU A 62 12.63 -13.27 -0.26
N ARG A 63 12.86 -12.06 0.25
CA ARG A 63 13.80 -11.78 1.33
C ARG A 63 13.06 -11.23 2.53
N VAL A 64 13.41 -11.72 3.71
CA VAL A 64 12.93 -11.20 4.99
C VAL A 64 14.03 -10.34 5.60
N LEU A 65 13.68 -9.15 6.06
CA LEU A 65 14.62 -8.22 6.70
C LEU A 65 14.46 -8.28 8.23
N SER A 66 15.49 -7.82 8.94
CA SER A 66 15.57 -7.86 10.41
C SER A 66 14.51 -7.03 11.14
N ASP A 67 13.83 -6.12 10.44
CA ASP A 67 12.70 -5.34 10.94
C ASP A 67 11.33 -5.98 10.66
N GLY A 68 11.31 -7.17 10.06
CA GLY A 68 10.09 -7.89 9.69
C GLY A 68 9.50 -7.48 8.33
N SER A 69 10.09 -6.51 7.64
CA SER A 69 9.70 -6.18 6.28
C SER A 69 10.18 -7.23 5.28
N ILE A 70 9.57 -7.24 4.09
CA ILE A 70 9.89 -8.21 3.03
C ILE A 70 10.18 -7.52 1.70
N VAL A 71 11.06 -8.12 0.91
CA VAL A 71 11.35 -7.72 -0.47
C VAL A 71 11.09 -8.90 -1.39
N ARG A 72 10.17 -8.72 -2.36
CA ARG A 72 9.85 -9.74 -3.37
C ARG A 72 10.59 -9.50 -4.67
N SER A 73 10.95 -10.57 -5.36
CA SER A 73 11.47 -10.47 -6.72
C SER A 73 10.42 -9.86 -7.64
N ALA A 74 10.85 -9.00 -8.56
CA ALA A 74 9.98 -8.47 -9.61
C ALA A 74 9.61 -9.55 -10.66
N ASN A 75 10.45 -10.58 -10.79
CA ASN A 75 10.19 -11.70 -11.66
C ASN A 75 9.32 -12.74 -10.94
N PRO A 76 8.36 -13.36 -11.63
CA PRO A 76 7.57 -14.45 -11.07
C PRO A 76 8.46 -15.66 -10.78
N SER A 77 8.10 -16.45 -9.78
CA SER A 77 8.82 -17.71 -9.45
C SER A 77 8.81 -18.71 -10.60
N PHE A 78 7.80 -18.63 -11.47
CA PHE A 78 7.66 -19.46 -12.66
C PHE A 78 7.21 -18.61 -13.83
N ALA A 79 7.97 -18.66 -14.92
CA ALA A 79 7.58 -18.05 -16.19
C ALA A 79 6.62 -18.99 -16.93
N VAL A 80 5.34 -18.96 -16.54
CA VAL A 80 4.29 -19.71 -17.23
C VAL A 80 3.65 -18.80 -18.29
N PRO A 81 3.86 -19.06 -19.59
CA PRO A 81 3.21 -18.29 -20.63
C PRO A 81 1.69 -18.47 -20.54
N VAL A 82 0.96 -17.37 -20.67
CA VAL A 82 -0.50 -17.41 -20.80
C VAL A 82 -0.84 -17.59 -22.27
N HIS A 83 -1.48 -18.71 -22.60
CA HIS A 83 -2.02 -18.97 -23.93
C HIS A 83 -3.53 -18.75 -23.89
N ASP A 84 -4.00 -17.68 -24.53
CA ASP A 84 -5.42 -17.39 -24.68
C ASP A 84 -5.85 -17.69 -26.12
N ASP A 85 -6.59 -18.78 -26.29
CA ASP A 85 -7.19 -19.20 -27.56
C ASP A 85 -8.67 -18.81 -27.67
N GLY A 86 -9.19 -18.04 -26.71
CA GLY A 86 -10.59 -17.61 -26.63
C GLY A 86 -11.55 -18.69 -26.15
N SER A 87 -11.07 -19.89 -25.76
CA SER A 87 -11.93 -20.96 -25.24
C SER A 87 -12.48 -20.68 -23.85
N VAL A 88 -11.83 -19.79 -23.09
CA VAL A 88 -12.20 -19.41 -21.72
C VAL A 88 -12.36 -17.90 -21.60
N LEU A 89 -13.56 -17.47 -21.20
CA LEU A 89 -13.82 -16.09 -20.82
C LEU A 89 -13.41 -15.89 -19.36
N TRP A 90 -12.84 -14.73 -19.05
CA TRP A 90 -12.48 -14.38 -17.68
C TRP A 90 -12.77 -12.92 -17.35
N LYS A 91 -12.95 -12.64 -16.07
CA LYS A 91 -13.13 -11.29 -15.54
C LYS A 91 -12.68 -11.21 -14.08
N ASP A 92 -12.07 -10.08 -13.72
CA ASP A 92 -11.78 -9.71 -12.34
C ASP A 92 -12.95 -8.94 -11.71
N VAL A 93 -13.25 -9.28 -10.46
CA VAL A 93 -14.30 -8.63 -9.66
C VAL A 93 -13.82 -8.37 -8.24
N ASP A 94 -14.14 -7.20 -7.71
CA ASP A 94 -14.01 -6.90 -6.29
C ASP A 94 -15.07 -7.68 -5.51
N PHE A 95 -14.65 -8.54 -4.60
CA PHE A 95 -15.54 -9.43 -3.85
C PHE A 95 -15.82 -8.90 -2.44
N ASP A 96 -14.76 -8.51 -1.73
CA ASP A 96 -14.86 -7.99 -0.35
C ASP A 96 -13.78 -6.92 -0.10
N PRO A 97 -14.04 -5.65 -0.46
CA PRO A 97 -13.06 -4.58 -0.37
C PRO A 97 -12.50 -4.30 1.04
N PRO A 98 -13.29 -4.34 2.14
CA PRO A 98 -12.76 -4.24 3.50
C PRO A 98 -11.65 -5.24 3.83
N HIS A 99 -11.68 -6.43 3.23
CA HIS A 99 -10.65 -7.47 3.38
C HIS A 99 -9.70 -7.55 2.18
N ALA A 100 -9.79 -6.61 1.25
CA ALA A 100 -9.04 -6.58 0.00
C ALA A 100 -9.13 -7.89 -0.81
N LEU A 101 -10.30 -8.55 -0.80
CA LEU A 101 -10.51 -9.79 -1.56
C LEU A 101 -11.07 -9.49 -2.95
N ALA A 102 -10.40 -10.03 -3.96
CA ALA A 102 -10.84 -10.03 -5.34
C ALA A 102 -10.96 -11.47 -5.86
N LEU A 103 -11.84 -11.67 -6.84
CA LEU A 103 -11.99 -12.95 -7.53
C LEU A 103 -11.71 -12.77 -9.02
N ARG A 104 -11.05 -13.77 -9.61
CA ARG A 104 -11.06 -13.97 -11.06
C ARG A 104 -12.04 -15.08 -11.39
N LEU A 105 -13.07 -14.73 -12.16
CA LEU A 105 -14.07 -15.68 -12.62
C LEU A 105 -13.64 -16.24 -13.97
N TYR A 106 -13.81 -17.54 -14.16
CA TYR A 106 -13.54 -18.23 -15.42
C TYR A 106 -14.81 -18.97 -15.88
N LYS A 107 -15.11 -18.89 -17.18
CA LYS A 107 -16.21 -19.62 -17.81
C LYS A 107 -15.78 -20.12 -19.18
N PRO A 108 -16.02 -21.39 -19.55
CA PRO A 108 -15.90 -21.82 -20.94
C PRO A 108 -16.78 -20.95 -21.84
N ALA A 109 -16.24 -20.46 -22.96
CA ALA A 109 -16.92 -19.52 -23.84
C ALA A 109 -18.25 -20.09 -24.36
N PHE A 110 -18.22 -21.36 -24.78
CA PHE A 110 -19.32 -22.07 -25.45
C PHE A 110 -20.16 -22.96 -24.52
N ALA A 111 -20.19 -22.66 -23.22
CA ALA A 111 -21.07 -23.38 -22.29
C ALA A 111 -22.52 -22.88 -22.39
N ASP A 112 -23.42 -23.77 -22.82
CA ASP A 112 -24.86 -23.47 -23.03
C ASP A 112 -25.75 -23.85 -21.83
N ALA A 113 -25.16 -24.42 -20.77
CA ALA A 113 -25.84 -24.84 -19.56
C ALA A 113 -25.13 -24.32 -18.30
N LYS A 114 -25.84 -24.36 -17.16
CA LYS A 114 -25.22 -24.09 -15.85
C LYS A 114 -24.21 -25.17 -15.55
N LEU A 115 -23.01 -24.76 -15.15
CA LEU A 115 -21.92 -25.65 -14.76
C LEU A 115 -21.78 -25.69 -13.23
N PRO A 116 -21.26 -26.80 -12.66
CA PRO A 116 -20.77 -26.78 -11.29
C PRO A 116 -19.72 -25.70 -11.10
N VAL A 117 -19.74 -25.06 -9.93
CA VAL A 117 -18.74 -24.05 -9.54
C VAL A 117 -17.74 -24.71 -8.60
N PHE A 118 -16.46 -24.50 -8.85
CA PHE A 118 -15.39 -24.83 -7.92
C PHE A 118 -14.61 -23.58 -7.55
N TYR A 119 -14.07 -23.56 -6.34
CA TYR A 119 -13.22 -22.49 -5.84
C TYR A 119 -11.76 -22.93 -5.92
N TYR A 120 -10.92 -22.08 -6.48
CA TYR A 120 -9.47 -22.30 -6.58
C TYR A 120 -8.74 -21.26 -5.74
N PHE A 121 -7.81 -21.72 -4.91
CA PHE A 121 -6.92 -20.87 -4.12
C PHE A 121 -5.49 -21.10 -4.64
N HIS A 122 -4.81 -20.03 -5.05
CA HIS A 122 -3.48 -20.15 -5.65
C HIS A 122 -2.42 -20.55 -4.62
N GLY A 123 -1.40 -21.27 -5.08
CA GLY A 123 -0.21 -21.59 -4.28
C GLY A 123 0.72 -20.39 -4.12
N GLY A 124 1.94 -20.63 -3.64
CA GLY A 124 2.94 -19.56 -3.42
C GLY A 124 3.44 -19.46 -1.97
N GLY A 125 3.25 -20.51 -1.17
CA GLY A 125 3.80 -20.56 0.20
C GLY A 125 3.12 -19.63 1.20
N PHE A 126 1.94 -19.06 0.85
CA PHE A 126 1.20 -18.08 1.65
C PHE A 126 1.95 -16.78 1.91
N CYS A 127 2.99 -16.53 1.13
CA CYS A 127 3.74 -15.30 1.11
C CYS A 127 3.55 -14.66 -0.25
#